data_AF-A0A6P0VN61-F1
#
_entry.id   AF-A0A6P0VN61-F1
#
_cell.length_a   1.000
_cell.length_b   1.000
_cell.length_c   1.000
_cell.angle_alpha   90.00
_cell.angle_beta   90.00
_cell.angle_gamma   90.00
#
_symmetry.space_group_name_H-M   'P 1'
#
loop_
_entity.id
_entity.type
_entity.pdbx_description
1 polymer ?
#
loop_
_entity_poly.entity_id
_entity_poly.type
_entity_poly.pdbx_seq_one_letter_code
_entity_poly.pdbx_strand_id
1 'polypeptide(L)' 'MPYTTEDGGRLNNFALEPKVYQATPPSATQKRNYILYSVLALGLIGGLIYIAYSASSVG' A
#
# COMPACT_ATOMS: atom_id res chain seq x y z
N MET A 1 -19.84 -12.64 -24.46
CA MET A 1 -20.11 -13.00 -23.04
C MET A 1 -18.74 -13.16 -22.36
N PRO A 2 -18.60 -12.95 -21.04
CA PRO A 2 -17.31 -13.09 -20.35
C PRO A 2 -16.78 -14.54 -20.33
N TYR A 3 -17.59 -15.51 -20.78
CA TYR A 3 -17.22 -16.88 -21.08
C TYR A 3 -17.21 -17.02 -22.60
N THR A 4 -16.13 -17.55 -23.16
CA THR A 4 -15.69 -17.35 -24.55
C THR A 4 -16.73 -17.69 -25.60
N THR A 5 -16.67 -17.01 -26.75
CA THR A 5 -17.22 -17.50 -28.01
C THR A 5 -16.36 -18.69 -28.46
N GLU A 6 -16.74 -19.89 -28.04
CA GLU A 6 -16.22 -21.11 -28.64
C GLU A 6 -16.83 -21.21 -30.05
N ASP A 7 -16.02 -21.41 -31.10
CA ASP A 7 -16.54 -21.52 -32.48
C ASP A 7 -17.60 -22.64 -32.64
N GLY A 8 -17.67 -23.56 -31.68
CA GLY A 8 -18.67 -24.64 -31.59
C GLY A 8 -19.84 -24.40 -30.62
N GLY A 9 -20.00 -23.20 -30.05
CA GLY A 9 -21.18 -22.84 -29.25
C GLY A 9 -21.33 -23.55 -27.88
N ARG A 10 -20.28 -24.22 -27.40
CA ARG A 10 -20.29 -24.90 -26.10
C ARG A 10 -19.99 -23.92 -24.97
N LEU A 11 -20.69 -24.11 -23.84
CA LEU A 11 -20.47 -23.34 -22.62
C LEU A 11 -19.18 -23.84 -21.96
N ASN A 12 -18.18 -22.97 -21.82
CA ASN A 12 -16.97 -23.32 -21.10
C ASN A 12 -17.15 -22.98 -19.61
N ASN A 13 -16.74 -23.89 -18.73
CA ASN A 13 -16.77 -23.69 -17.28
C ASN A 13 -15.35 -23.43 -16.73
N PHE A 14 -14.52 -22.76 -17.52
CA PHE A 14 -13.20 -22.32 -17.06
C PHE A 14 -13.37 -21.06 -16.22
N ALA A 15 -12.66 -21.00 -15.09
CA ALA A 15 -12.62 -19.81 -14.27
C ALA A 15 -12.11 -18.63 -15.10
N LEU A 16 -12.85 -17.51 -15.08
CA LEU A 16 -12.38 -16.25 -15.66
C LEU A 16 -11.07 -15.88 -14.96
N GLU A 17 -10.01 -15.70 -15.74
CA GLU A 17 -8.72 -15.28 -15.18
C GLU A 17 -8.95 -13.93 -14.46
N PRO A 18 -8.63 -13.82 -13.16
CA PRO A 18 -8.85 -12.60 -12.42
C PRO A 18 -8.13 -11.46 -13.13
N LYS A 19 -8.80 -10.33 -13.36
CA LYS A 19 -8.12 -9.14 -13.84
C LYS A 19 -7.13 -8.70 -12.77
N VAL A 20 -5.86 -9.06 -12.95
CA VAL A 20 -4.79 -8.70 -12.03
C VAL A 20 -4.49 -7.22 -12.25
N TYR A 21 -4.87 -6.39 -11.28
CA TYR A 21 -4.45 -4.98 -11.28
C TYR A 21 -2.97 -4.93 -10.97
N GLN A 22 -2.15 -4.57 -11.96
CA GLN A 22 -0.74 -4.34 -11.72
C GLN A 22 -0.56 -3.10 -10.84
N ALA A 23 0.27 -3.23 -9.80
CA ALA A 23 0.68 -2.08 -9.01
C ALA A 23 1.46 -1.11 -9.90
N THR A 24 1.02 0.14 -9.96
CA THR A 24 1.78 1.19 -10.62
C THR A 24 2.92 1.66 -9.72
N PRO A 25 4.12 1.92 -10.28
CA PRO A 25 5.21 2.45 -9.50
C PRO A 25 4.83 3.83 -8.95
N PRO A 26 5.35 4.21 -7.77
CA PRO A 26 5.05 5.50 -7.18
C PRO A 26 5.56 6.64 -8.07
N SER A 27 4.71 7.64 -8.27
CA SER A 27 5.06 8.90 -8.94
C SER A 27 6.11 9.69 -8.15
N ALA A 28 6.75 10.67 -8.79
CA ALA A 28 7.74 11.55 -8.14
C ALA A 28 7.17 12.24 -6.89
N THR A 29 5.92 12.70 -6.96
CA THR A 29 5.21 13.31 -5.81
C THR A 29 5.01 12.32 -4.67
N GLN A 30 4.61 11.08 -4.98
CA GLN A 30 4.44 10.03 -3.96
C GLN A 30 5.77 9.72 -3.26
N LYS A 31 6.87 9.59 -4.00
CA LYS A 31 8.20 9.36 -3.42
C LYS A 31 8.60 10.48 -2.44
N ARG A 32 8.41 11.74 -2.82
CA ARG A 32 8.68 12.89 -1.94
C ARG A 32 7.81 12.86 -0.69
N ASN A 33 6.51 12.61 -0.85
CA ASN A 33 5.59 12.58 0.26
C ASN A 33 5.91 11.43 1.24
N TYR A 34 6.35 10.27 0.75
CA TYR A 34 6.81 9.18 1.62
C TYR A 34 7.99 9.59 2.50
N ILE A 35 8.96 10.32 1.93
CA ILE A 35 10.08 10.85 2.72
C ILE A 35 9.55 11.81 3.79
N LEU A 36 8.68 12.75 3.43
CA LEU A 36 8.10 13.69 4.40
C LEU A 36 7.33 12.98 5.51
N TYR A 37 6.49 12.01 5.17
CA TYR A 37 5.73 11.23 6.15
C TYR A 37 6.64 10.38 7.04
N SER A 38 7.72 9.83 6.49
CA SER A 38 8.70 9.09 7.30
C SER A 38 9.39 9.98 8.33
N VAL A 39 9.80 11.19 7.93
CA VAL A 39 10.43 12.16 8.84
C VAL A 39 9.44 12.61 9.92
N LEU A 40 8.19 12.91 9.55
CA LEU A 40 7.16 13.29 10.51
C LEU A 40 6.86 12.17 11.50
N ALA A 41 6.73 10.92 11.03
CA ALA A 41 6.47 9.78 11.87
C ALA A 41 7.62 9.51 12.86
N LEU A 42 8.87 9.53 12.36
CA LEU A 42 10.05 9.35 13.21
C LEU A 42 10.21 10.50 14.22
N GLY A 43 9.97 11.73 13.79
CA GLY A 43 9.98 12.90 14.67
C GLY A 43 8.93 12.81 15.78
N LEU A 44 7.71 12.38 15.45
CA LEU A 44 6.65 12.16 16.43
C LEU A 44 7.03 11.06 17.44
N ILE A 45 7.44 9.89 16.95
CA ILE A 45 7.81 8.76 17.80
C ILE A 45 9.01 9.13 18.69
N GLY A 46 10.06 9.73 18.11
CA GLY A 46 11.23 10.18 18.85
C GLY A 46 10.91 11.25 19.88
N GLY A 47 10.04 12.20 19.55
CA GLY A 47 9.56 13.23 20.49
C GLY A 47 8.79 12.64 21.66
N LEU A 48 7.91 11.66 21.40
CA LEU A 48 7.17 10.97 22.46
C LEU A 48 8.09 10.18 23.39
N ILE A 49 9.08 9.45 22.83
CA ILE A 49 10.09 8.74 23.62
C ILE A 49 10.90 9.72 24.47
N TYR A 50 11.32 10.85 23.89
CA TYR A 50 12.07 11.88 24.60
C TYR A 50 11.28 12.45 25.78
N ILE A 51 10.01 12.79 25.57
CA ILE A 51 9.11 13.29 26.62
C ILE A 51 8.97 12.24 27.73
N ALA A 52 8.67 10.99 27.36
CA ALA A 52 8.50 9.90 28.32
C ALA A 52 9.77 9.69 29.16
N TYR A 53 10.93 9.62 28.52
CA TYR A 53 12.22 9.50 29.21
C TYR A 53 12.47 10.70 30.14
N SER A 54 12.26 11.92 29.66
CA SER A 54 12.52 13.14 30.45
C SER A 54 11.60 13.21 31.66
N ALA A 55 10.33 12.85 31.51
CA ALA A 55 9.38 12.83 32.62
C ALA A 55 9.67 11.73 33.65
N SER A 56 10.21 10.59 33.21
CA SER A 56 10.51 9.45 34.10
C SER A 56 11.91 9.48 34.74
N SER A 57 12.87 10.20 34.15
CA SER A 57 14.26 10.27 34.63
C SER A 57 14.53 11.44 35.59
N VAL A 58 13.62 12.42 35.68
CA VAL A 58 13.69 13.56 36.63
C VAL A 58 12.89 13.21 37.89
N GLY A 59 13.15 12.03 38.45
CA GLY A 59 12.59 11.53 39.72
C GLY A 59 13.70 11.15 40.68
#